data_AF-A0A7G1IAY0-F1
#
_entry.id   AF-A0A7G1IAY0-F1
#
_cell.length_a   1.000
_cell.length_b   1.000
_cell.length_c   1.000
_cell.angle_alpha   90.00
_cell.angle_beta   90.00
_cell.angle_gamma   90.00
#
_symmetry.space_group_name_H-M   'P 1'
#
loop_
_entity.id
_entity.type
_entity.pdbx_description
1 polymer ?
#
loop_
_entity_poly.entity_id
_entity_poly.type
_entity_poly.pdbx_seq_one_letter_code
_entity_poly.pdbx_strand_id
1 'polypeptide(L)' 'MRGLLDTLPDRPPDLHLSGTEAGRAARRAGVRELLLTHIPPWTSREDVISEAKAEFDGPVHAVVCGETFEVRRA' A
#
# COMPACT_ATOMS: atom_id res chain seq x y z
N MET A 1 -15.32 -2.63 -0.48
CA MET A 1 -15.40 -1.30 -1.12
C MET A 1 -14.29 -1.23 -2.16
N ARG A 2 -14.52 -0.65 -3.35
CA ARG A 2 -13.41 -0.28 -4.24
C ARG A 2 -12.66 0.90 -3.59
N GLY A 3 -11.33 0.91 -3.65
CA GLY A 3 -10.52 2.01 -3.14
C GLY A 3 -10.84 3.31 -3.88
N LEU A 4 -10.70 4.45 -3.21
CA LEU A 4 -10.89 5.78 -3.78
C LEU A 4 -9.99 5.98 -5.02
N LEU A 5 -8.78 5.42 -4.97
CA LEU A 5 -7.77 5.47 -6.03
C LEU A 5 -8.00 4.44 -7.14
N ASP A 6 -8.74 3.36 -6.87
CA ASP A 6 -9.04 2.32 -7.88
C ASP A 6 -9.91 2.86 -9.03
N THR A 7 -10.62 3.96 -8.80
CA THR A 7 -11.61 4.54 -9.72
C THR A 7 -11.12 5.80 -10.45
N LEU A 8 -9.85 6.18 -10.31
CA LEU A 8 -9.33 7.34 -11.02
C LEU A 8 -9.36 7.13 -12.54
N PRO A 9 -9.91 8.08 -13.32
CA PRO A 9 -10.17 7.90 -14.75
C PRO A 9 -8.91 7.65 -15.59
N ASP A 10 -7.76 8.16 -15.13
CA ASP A 10 -6.48 8.07 -15.85
C ASP A 10 -5.52 7.05 -15.24
N ARG A 11 -6.01 6.07 -14.45
CA ARG A 11 -5.16 4.96 -13.97
C ARG A 11 -5.08 3.89 -15.07
N PRO A 12 -3.94 3.74 -15.78
CA PRO A 12 -3.78 2.66 -16.73
C PRO A 12 -3.91 1.31 -16.00
N PRO A 13 -4.70 0.37 -16.54
CA PRO A 13 -4.84 -0.94 -15.93
C PRO A 13 -3.47 -1.65 -15.90
N ASP A 14 -3.24 -2.42 -14.83
CA ASP A 14 -2.10 -3.31 -14.66
C ASP A 14 -0.69 -2.66 -14.68
N LEU A 15 -0.60 -1.33 -14.63
CA LEU A 15 0.70 -0.64 -14.55
C LEU A 15 1.21 -0.46 -13.11
N HIS A 16 0.31 -0.06 -12.20
CA HIS A 16 0.63 0.23 -10.80
C HIS A 16 -0.43 -0.33 -9.87
N LEU A 17 0.00 -0.73 -8.67
CA LEU A 17 -0.92 -1.15 -7.61
C LEU A 17 -1.58 0.06 -6.96
N SER A 18 -2.86 -0.07 -6.64
CA SER A 18 -3.53 0.79 -5.65
C SER A 18 -3.19 0.40 -4.21
N GLY A 19 -3.60 1.22 -3.24
CA GLY A 19 -3.48 0.87 -1.82
C GLY A 19 -4.26 -0.41 -1.49
N THR A 20 -5.47 -0.55 -2.05
CA THR A 20 -6.30 -1.75 -1.92
C THR A 20 -5.61 -2.99 -2.48
N GLU A 21 -5.01 -2.90 -3.68
CA GLU A 21 -4.30 -4.01 -4.30
C GLU A 21 -3.04 -4.41 -3.50
N ALA A 22 -2.31 -3.42 -2.97
CA ALA A 22 -1.15 -3.64 -2.10
C ALA A 22 -1.54 -4.33 -0.78
N GLY A 23 -2.61 -3.88 -0.10
CA GLY A 23 -3.13 -4.51 1.11
C GLY A 23 -3.55 -5.97 0.86
N ARG A 24 -4.27 -6.23 -0.23
CA ARG A 24 -4.64 -7.61 -0.62
C ARG A 24 -3.43 -8.49 -0.88
N ALA A 25 -2.39 -7.95 -1.52
CA ALA A 25 -1.15 -8.67 -1.75
C ALA A 25 -0.46 -9.04 -0.42
N ALA A 26 -0.37 -8.10 0.53
CA ALA A 26 0.18 -8.34 1.86
C ALA A 26 -0.59 -9.42 2.63
N ARG A 27 -1.93 -9.33 2.65
CA ARG A 27 -2.81 -10.33 3.27
C ARG A 27 -2.57 -11.72 2.69
N ARG A 28 -2.56 -11.86 1.36
CA ARG A 28 -2.34 -13.16 0.69
C ARG A 28 -0.96 -13.73 0.96
N ALA A 29 0.06 -12.87 1.04
CA ALA A 29 1.43 -13.29 1.30
C ALA A 29 1.67 -13.64 2.79
N GLY A 30 0.78 -13.27 3.71
CA GLY A 30 0.95 -13.53 5.13
C GLY A 30 2.15 -12.77 5.73
N VAL A 31 2.46 -11.59 5.20
CA VAL A 31 3.58 -10.78 5.71
C VAL A 31 3.25 -10.24 7.10
N ARG A 32 4.30 -9.92 7.87
CA ARG A 32 4.14 -9.33 9.21
C ARG A 32 3.91 -7.82 9.19
N GLU A 33 4.33 -7.14 8.13
CA GLU A 33 4.24 -5.69 7.97
C GLU A 33 4.26 -5.35 6.47
N LEU A 34 3.50 -4.33 6.09
CA LEU A 34 3.45 -3.79 4.73
C LEU A 34 4.09 -2.39 4.70
N LEU A 35 5.18 -2.28 3.95
CA LEU A 35 5.85 -1.00 3.69
C LEU A 35 5.46 -0.49 2.30
N LEU A 36 4.73 0.62 2.24
CA LEU A 36 4.29 1.28 1.02
C LEU A 36 5.34 2.28 0.55
N THR A 37 5.74 2.18 -0.71
CA THR A 37 6.69 3.08 -1.39
C THR A 37 6.18 3.42 -2.79
N HIS A 38 6.94 4.22 -3.54
CA HIS A 38 6.61 4.62 -4.92
C HIS A 38 5.19 5.23 -5.04
N ILE A 39 4.79 6.01 -4.03
CA ILE A 39 3.55 6.80 -4.07
C ILE A 39 3.86 8.08 -4.84
N PRO A 40 3.17 8.36 -5.97
CA PRO A 40 3.40 9.59 -6.73
C PRO A 40 3.12 10.83 -5.86
N PRO A 41 3.87 11.94 -6.03
CA PRO A 41 3.76 13.10 -5.16
C PRO A 41 2.40 13.82 -5.23
N TRP A 42 1.61 13.58 -6.28
CA TRP A 42 0.24 14.09 -6.43
C TRP A 42 -0.83 13.14 -5.84
N THR A 43 -0.42 12.02 -5.23
CA THR A 43 -1.32 11.04 -4.59
C THR A 43 -1.24 11.19 -3.08
N SER A 44 -2.39 11.30 -2.42
CA SER A 44 -2.50 11.32 -0.95
C SER A 44 -1.94 10.04 -0.35
N ARG A 45 -0.93 10.16 0.52
CA ARG A 45 -0.31 8.99 1.18
C ARG A 45 -1.27 8.37 2.18
N GLU A 46 -2.04 9.21 2.85
CA GLU A 46 -3.04 8.86 3.85
C GLU A 46 -4.15 8.00 3.24
N ASP A 47 -4.58 8.32 2.02
CA ASP A 47 -5.60 7.54 1.31
C ASP A 47 -5.05 6.16 0.91
N VAL A 48 -3.82 6.09 0.37
CA VAL A 48 -3.16 4.81 0.05
C VAL A 48 -3.01 3.93 1.29
N ILE A 49 -2.58 4.51 2.42
CA ILE A 49 -2.47 3.78 3.69
C ILE A 49 -3.83 3.27 4.14
N SER A 50 -4.86 4.12 4.07
CA SER A 50 -6.23 3.77 4.50
C SER A 50 -6.81 2.64 3.66
N GLU A 51 -6.61 2.68 2.35
CA GLU A 51 -7.01 1.60 1.44
C GLU A 51 -6.28 0.28 1.71
N ALA A 52 -4.98 0.34 1.97
CA ALA A 52 -4.19 -0.84 2.29
C ALA A 52 -4.62 -1.46 3.63
N LYS A 53 -4.85 -0.63 4.65
CA LYS A 53 -5.37 -1.06 5.96
C LYS A 53 -6.78 -1.66 5.90
N ALA A 54 -7.60 -1.26 4.93
CA ALA A 54 -8.91 -1.87 4.73
C ALA A 54 -8.83 -3.34 4.25
N GLU A 55 -7.68 -3.77 3.72
CA GLU A 55 -7.49 -5.11 3.15
C GLU A 55 -6.44 -5.95 3.91
N PHE A 56 -5.59 -5.33 4.74
CA PHE A 56 -4.55 -5.98 5.53
C PHE A 56 -4.62 -5.56 7.00
N ASP A 57 -4.79 -6.55 7.89
CA ASP A 57 -4.97 -6.35 9.33
C ASP A 57 -3.66 -6.05 10.09
N GLY A 58 -2.50 -6.21 9.44
CA GLY A 58 -1.19 -5.94 10.04
C GLY A 58 -0.74 -4.47 9.93
N PRO A 59 0.46 -4.14 10.45
CA PRO A 59 1.03 -2.80 10.34
C PRO A 59 1.23 -2.38 8.88
N VAL A 60 0.80 -1.16 8.56
CA VAL A 60 0.97 -0.52 7.25
C VAL A 60 1.67 0.82 7.45
N HIS A 61 2.77 1.01 6.73
CA HIS A 61 3.60 2.22 6.84
C HIS A 61 3.96 2.75 5.46
N ALA A 62 3.77 4.06 5.22
CA ALA A 62 4.29 4.69 4.02
C ALA A 62 5.69 5.23 4.29
N VAL A 63 6.70 4.66 3.62
CA VAL A 63 8.12 4.92 3.92
C VAL A 63 8.58 6.29 3.45
N VAL A 64 9.59 6.83 4.12
CA VAL A 64 10.28 8.07 3.71
C VAL A 64 11.73 7.79 3.27
N CYS A 65 12.32 8.70 2.51
CA CYS A 65 13.70 8.56 2.06
C CYS A 65 14.67 8.46 3.25
N GLY A 66 15.57 7.47 3.21
CA GLY A 66 16.56 7.23 4.26
C GLY A 66 16.03 6.47 5.47
N GLU A 67 14.75 6.11 5.51
CA GLU A 67 14.19 5.28 6.57
C GLU A 67 14.75 3.85 6.50
N THR A 68 15.00 3.24 7.66
CA THR A 68 15.58 1.90 7.79
C THR A 68 14.66 1.01 8.60
N PHE A 69 14.46 -0.23 8.13
CA PHE A 69 13.62 -1.23 8.78
C PHE A 69 14.44 -2.48 9.10
N GLU A 70 14.29 -2.98 10.32
CA GLU A 70 14.97 -4.21 10.73
C GLU A 70 14.12 -5.43 10.38
N VAL A 71 14.64 -6.29 9.50
CA VAL A 71 13.95 -7.51 9.11
C VAL A 71 14.46 -8.68 9.94
N ARG A 72 13.67 -9.05 10.96
CA ARG A 72 13.96 -10.22 11.81
C ARG A 72 13.36 -11.49 11.20
N ARG A 73 14.07 -12.62 11.31
CA ARG A 73 13.43 -13.92 11.10
C ARG A 73 12.59 -14.27 12.33
N ALA A 74 11.43 -14.88 12.09
CA ALA A 74 10.63 -15.47 13.16
C ALA A 74 11.32 -16.76 13.64
#